data_AF-A0A0F9IYB6-F1
#
_entry.id   AF-A0A0F9IYB6-F1
#
_cell.length_a   1.000
_cell.length_b   1.000
_cell.length_c   1.000
_cell.angle_alpha   90.00
_cell.angle_beta   90.00
_cell.angle_gamma   90.00
#
_symmetry.space_group_name_H-M   'P 1'
#
loop_
_entity.id
_entity.type
_entity.pdbx_description
1 polymer ?
#
loop_
_entity_poly.entity_id
_entity_poly.type
_entity_poly.pdbx_seq_one_letter_code
_entity_poly.pdbx_strand_id
1 'polypeptide(L)'
;MRKINFPFSAILGQDKMKMGLILNVIDPQIGGLLLTGHQGTGKSTAVRSLVELMPQIEVIKGCVFACDLNSDIDNLCQKCREKRKQGQVETEKRHMRLVNLPLGCTELFSDLLKIQ
;
A
#
# COMPACT_ATOMS: atom_id res chain seq x y z
N MET A 1 -13.16 -13.41 12.03
CA MET A 1 -12.51 -14.40 11.13
C MET A 1 -11.37 -13.70 10.40
N ARG A 2 -10.13 -14.18 10.54
CA ARG A 2 -8.98 -13.67 9.77
C ARG A 2 -9.17 -14.14 8.32
N LYS A 3 -9.38 -13.22 7.39
CA LYS A 3 -9.47 -13.56 5.95
C LYS A 3 -8.05 -13.99 5.54
N ILE A 4 -7.86 -15.27 5.27
CA ILE A 4 -6.56 -15.79 4.80
C ILE A 4 -6.53 -15.55 3.30
N ASN A 5 -5.70 -14.62 2.82
CA ASN A 5 -5.48 -14.48 1.38
C ASN A 5 -4.58 -15.62 0.89
N PHE A 6 -4.68 -15.92 -0.40
CA PHE A 6 -3.83 -16.92 -1.04
C PHE A 6 -2.36 -16.47 -0.96
N PRO A 7 -1.40 -17.32 -0.56
CA PRO A 7 -0.02 -16.88 -0.33
C PRO A 7 0.68 -16.45 -1.63
N PHE A 8 1.40 -15.33 -1.59
CA PHE A 8 2.07 -14.74 -2.76
C PHE A 8 3.06 -15.71 -3.43
N SER A 9 3.79 -16.48 -2.62
CA SER A 9 4.75 -17.49 -3.09
C SER A 9 4.11 -18.69 -3.80
N ALA A 10 2.83 -18.98 -3.52
CA ALA A 10 2.10 -20.08 -4.17
C ALA A 10 1.50 -19.68 -5.52
N ILE A 11 1.65 -18.43 -5.96
CA ILE A 11 1.19 -17.97 -7.26
C ILE A 11 2.12 -18.56 -8.34
N LEU A 12 1.58 -19.53 -9.07
CA LEU A 12 2.29 -20.22 -10.13
C LEU A 12 2.47 -19.32 -11.36
N GLY A 13 3.70 -19.29 -11.89
CA GLY A 13 4.06 -18.45 -13.03
C GLY A 13 3.92 -16.95 -12.75
N GLN A 14 3.61 -16.17 -13.79
CA GLN A 14 3.46 -14.71 -13.72
C GLN A 14 4.69 -13.99 -13.14
N ASP A 15 5.89 -14.48 -13.48
CA ASP A 15 7.13 -14.02 -12.84
C ASP A 15 7.41 -12.54 -13.09
N LYS A 16 7.05 -12.01 -14.27
CA LYS A 16 7.13 -10.56 -14.55
C LYS A 16 6.24 -9.72 -13.63
N MET A 17 5.02 -10.19 -13.36
CA MET A 17 4.11 -9.50 -12.44
C MET A 17 4.65 -9.54 -11.02
N LYS A 18 5.08 -10.72 -10.54
CA LYS A 18 5.65 -10.88 -9.19
C LYS A 18 6.88 -10.00 -9.01
N MET A 19 7.78 -10.00 -10.00
CA MET A 19 8.98 -9.16 -10.01
C MET A 19 8.63 -7.68 -9.96
N GLY A 20 7.71 -7.21 -10.82
CA GLY A 20 7.30 -5.80 -10.84
C GLY A 20 6.69 -5.35 -9.51
N LEU A 21 5.89 -6.22 -8.88
CA LEU A 21 5.31 -5.94 -7.56
C LEU A 21 6.38 -5.85 -6.47
N ILE A 22 7.34 -6.78 -6.45
CA ILE A 22 8.46 -6.77 -5.48
C ILE A 22 9.31 -5.50 -5.68
N LEU A 23 9.65 -5.17 -6.92
CA LEU A 23 10.44 -3.99 -7.24
C LEU A 23 9.75 -2.71 -6.78
N ASN A 24 8.43 -2.59 -7.00
CA ASN A 24 7.68 -1.42 -6.56
C ASN A 24 7.59 -1.29 -5.03
N VAL A 25 7.64 -2.41 -4.31
CA VAL A 25 7.73 -2.40 -2.84
C VAL A 25 9.13 -1.97 -2.37
N ILE A 26 10.19 -2.39 -3.06
CA ILE A 26 11.57 -2.03 -2.72
C ILE A 26 11.83 -0.55 -3.02
N ASP A 27 11.41 -0.08 -4.19
CA ASP A 27 11.58 1.30 -4.63
C ASP A 27 10.26 1.88 -5.13
N PRO A 28 9.55 2.63 -4.27
CA PRO A 28 8.33 3.34 -4.65
C PRO A 28 8.54 4.43 -5.72
N GLN A 29 9.78 4.89 -5.96
CA GLN A 29 10.06 5.92 -6.97
C GLN A 29 9.88 5.41 -8.40
N ILE A 30 9.84 4.08 -8.59
CA ILE A 30 9.43 3.45 -9.85
C ILE A 30 8.00 3.91 -10.24
N GLY A 31 7.22 4.39 -9.28
CA GLY A 31 5.90 4.98 -9.49
C GLY A 31 4.82 3.95 -9.23
N GLY A 32 4.31 3.30 -10.28
CA GLY A 32 3.21 2.35 -10.16
C GLY A 32 3.25 1.25 -11.21
N LEU A 33 2.62 0.13 -10.88
CA LEU A 33 2.55 -1.04 -11.75
C LEU A 33 1.17 -1.13 -12.39
N LEU A 34 1.13 -1.18 -13.73
CA LEU A 34 -0.09 -1.46 -14.48
C LEU A 34 -0.22 -2.96 -14.74
N LEU A 35 -1.24 -3.59 -14.17
CA LEU A 35 -1.47 -5.03 -14.32
C LEU A 35 -2.57 -5.31 -15.35
N THR A 36 -2.20 -5.60 -16.59
CA THR A 36 -3.15 -5.93 -17.66
C THR A 36 -3.31 -7.45 -17.84
N GLY A 37 -4.48 -7.87 -18.33
CA GLY A 37 -4.71 -9.25 -18.80
C GLY A 37 -6.14 -9.73 -18.56
N HIS A 38 -6.42 -10.97 -18.95
CA HIS A 38 -7.75 -11.57 -18.85
C HIS A 38 -8.29 -11.66 -17.41
N GLN A 39 -9.61 -11.61 -17.26
CA GLN A 39 -10.29 -11.85 -15.99
C GLN A 39 -9.95 -13.26 -15.47
N GLY A 40 -9.86 -13.43 -14.15
CA GLY A 40 -9.58 -14.73 -13.54
C GLY A 40 -8.10 -15.12 -13.47
N THR A 41 -7.18 -14.27 -13.94
CA THR A 41 -5.71 -14.52 -13.87
C THR A 41 -5.09 -14.24 -12.50
N GLY A 42 -5.86 -13.83 -11.49
CA GLY A 42 -5.35 -13.66 -10.12
C GLY A 42 -4.57 -12.37 -9.85
N LYS A 43 -4.60 -11.37 -10.74
CA LYS A 43 -3.92 -10.07 -10.56
C LYS A 43 -4.19 -9.41 -9.19
N SER A 44 -5.46 -9.21 -8.86
CA SER A 44 -5.85 -8.60 -7.59
C SER A 44 -5.59 -9.51 -6.38
N THR A 45 -5.53 -10.84 -6.60
CA THR A 45 -5.13 -11.80 -5.57
C THR A 45 -3.66 -11.65 -5.23
N ALA A 46 -2.79 -11.48 -6.24
CA ALA A 46 -1.36 -11.24 -6.05
C ALA A 46 -1.10 -9.99 -5.22
N VAL A 47 -1.74 -8.87 -5.56
CA VAL A 47 -1.59 -7.62 -4.79
C VAL A 47 -2.05 -7.80 -3.34
N ARG A 48 -3.22 -8.42 -3.11
CA ARG A 48 -3.73 -8.67 -1.74
C ARG A 48 -2.81 -9.57 -0.92
N SER A 49 -2.26 -10.61 -1.55
CA SER A 49 -1.33 -11.53 -0.90
C SER A 49 -0.01 -10.86 -0.53
N LEU A 50 0.44 -9.88 -1.31
CA LEU A 50 1.67 -9.14 -1.03
C LEU A 50 1.49 -8.20 0.17
N VAL A 51 0.35 -7.53 0.29
CA VAL A 51 0.04 -6.63 1.43
C VAL A 51 0.08 -7.39 2.76
N GLU A 52 -0.32 -8.66 2.79
CA GLU A 52 -0.24 -9.48 4.00
C GLU A 52 1.19 -9.81 4.43
N LEU A 53 2.15 -9.80 3.49
CA LEU A 53 3.57 -10.03 3.78
C LEU A 53 4.28 -8.78 4.30
N MET A 54 3.67 -7.60 4.15
CA MET A 54 4.30 -6.35 4.54
C MET A 54 4.37 -6.22 6.08
N PRO A 55 5.50 -5.73 6.60
CA PRO A 55 5.63 -5.48 8.03
C PRO A 55 4.65 -4.39 8.48
N GLN A 56 4.34 -4.40 9.78
CA GLN A 56 3.61 -3.28 10.36
C GLN A 56 4.50 -2.03 10.35
N ILE A 57 3.92 -0.91 9.98
CA ILE A 57 4.56 0.40 10.00
C ILE A 57 4.12 1.18 11.24
N GLU A 58 5.01 2.01 11.78
CA GLU A 58 4.69 2.93 12.86
C GLU A 58 4.05 4.18 12.29
N VAL A 59 2.86 4.52 12.77
CA VAL A 59 2.08 5.67 12.27
C VAL A 59 1.56 6.50 13.43
N ILE A 60 1.42 7.80 13.20
CA ILE A 60 0.77 8.69 14.19
C ILE A 60 -0.68 8.25 14.38
N LYS A 61 -1.09 8.06 15.63
CA LYS A 61 -2.41 7.55 16.01
C LYS A 61 -3.55 8.40 15.43
N GLY A 62 -4.43 7.74 14.70
CA GLY A 62 -5.56 8.36 14.01
C GLY A 62 -5.21 9.14 12.73
N CYS A 63 -3.99 9.02 12.21
CA CYS A 63 -3.63 9.61 10.92
C CYS A 63 -4.21 8.78 9.75
N VAL A 64 -4.93 9.44 8.84
CA VAL A 64 -5.49 8.81 7.63
C VAL A 64 -4.41 8.50 6.60
N PHE A 65 -3.34 9.30 6.57
CA PHE A 65 -2.26 9.20 5.59
C PHE A 65 -1.07 8.34 6.06
N ALA A 66 -1.18 7.68 7.23
CA ALA A 66 -0.09 6.88 7.78
C ALA A 66 1.24 7.65 7.93
N CYS A 67 1.17 8.93 8.32
CA CYS A 67 2.38 9.73 8.54
C CYS A 67 3.27 9.13 9.64
N ASP A 68 4.56 9.03 9.36
CA ASP A 68 5.61 8.69 10.32
C ASP A 68 5.96 9.93 11.18
N LEU A 69 6.25 9.72 12.46
CA LEU A 69 6.69 10.78 13.36
C LEU A 69 8.16 11.17 13.10
N ASN A 70 8.97 10.23 12.61
CA ASN A 70 10.40 10.45 12.38
C ASN A 70 10.68 11.20 11.08
N SER A 71 9.68 11.37 10.20
CA SER A 71 9.85 12.13 8.97
C SER A 71 9.98 13.64 9.23
N ASP A 72 10.52 14.34 8.23
CA ASP A 72 10.57 15.80 8.22
C ASP A 72 9.20 16.43 8.42
N ILE A 73 9.18 17.62 9.03
CA ILE A 73 7.94 18.34 9.36
C ILE A 73 7.16 18.72 8.08
N ASP A 74 7.84 18.88 6.96
CA ASP A 74 7.26 19.16 5.63
C ASP A 74 6.54 17.96 5.00
N ASN A 75 6.87 16.74 5.43
CA ASN A 75 6.22 15.52 4.97
C ASN A 75 5.03 15.09 5.84
N LEU A 76 4.79 15.79 6.96
CA LEU A 76 3.63 15.55 7.82
C LEU A 76 2.38 16.21 7.25
N CYS A 77 1.24 15.51 7.29
CA CYS A 77 -0.05 16.16 7.02
C CYS A 77 -0.34 17.26 8.06
N GLN A 78 -1.19 18.23 7.69
CA GLN A 78 -1.49 19.40 8.53
C GLN A 78 -1.90 19.04 9.97
N LYS A 79 -2.77 18.03 10.14
CA LYS A 79 -3.21 17.54 11.46
C LYS A 79 -2.06 16.97 12.29
N CYS A 80 -1.13 16.23 11.67
CA CYS A 80 0.01 15.66 12.38
C CYS A 80 1.04 16.73 12.73
N ARG A 81 1.23 17.74 11.86
CA ARG A 81 2.07 18.90 12.13
C ARG A 81 1.58 19.69 13.35
N GLU A 82 0.27 19.91 13.47
CA GLU A 82 -0.34 20.60 14.63
C GLU A 82 -0.19 19.78 15.92
N LYS A 83 -0.47 18.47 15.88
CA LYS A 83 -0.27 17.57 17.03
C LYS A 83 1.17 17.54 17.53
N ARG A 84 2.14 17.53 16.61
CA ARG A 84 3.57 17.58 16.94
C ARG A 84 3.96 18.89 17.62
N LYS A 85 3.40 20.03 17.19
CA LYS A 85 3.59 21.33 17.86
C LYS A 85 2.96 21.39 19.25
N GLN A 86 1.84 20.72 19.45
CA GLN A 86 1.13 20.65 20.74
C GLN A 86 1.75 19.62 21.72
N GLY A 87 2.76 18.85 21.30
CA GLY A 87 3.41 17.84 22.14
C GLY A 87 2.60 16.58 22.41
N GLN A 88 1.43 16.42 21.78
CA GLN A 88 0.52 15.29 22.01
C GLN A 88 0.56 14.34 20.80
N VAL A 89 1.61 13.51 20.75
CA VAL A 89 1.79 12.52 19.67
C VAL A 89 1.95 11.13 20.26
N GLU A 90 1.00 10.26 19.92
CA GLU A 90 1.11 8.82 20.17
C GLU A 90 1.28 8.11 18.82
N THR A 91 2.10 7.07 18.78
CA THR A 91 2.26 6.20 17.61
C THR A 91 1.57 4.86 17.84
N GLU A 92 1.11 4.25 16.76
CA GLU A 92 0.57 2.90 16.74
C GLU A 92 1.19 2.09 15.60
N LYS A 93 1.31 0.77 15.76
CA LYS A 93 1.73 -0.13 14.69
C LYS A 93 0.52 -0.54 13.87
N ARG A 94 0.57 -0.28 12.57
CA ARG A 94 -0.54 -0.58 11.66
C ARG A 94 -0.04 -1.37 10.45
N HIS A 95 -0.86 -2.30 9.98
CA HIS A 95 -0.64 -2.96 8.70
C HIS A 95 -0.92 -1.99 7.54
N MET A 96 -0.16 -2.17 6.45
CA MET A 96 -0.37 -1.47 5.19
C MET A 96 -1.81 -1.66 4.69
N ARG A 97 -2.40 -0.62 4.07
CA ARG A 97 -3.79 -0.67 3.63
C ARG A 97 -3.87 -0.73 2.11
N LEU A 98 -4.71 -1.65 1.63
CA LEU A 98 -5.07 -1.68 0.23
C LEU A 98 -6.29 -0.79 0.00
N VAL A 99 -6.14 0.24 -0.84
CA VAL A 99 -7.24 1.11 -1.24
C VAL A 99 -7.66 0.75 -2.66
N ASN A 100 -8.93 0.39 -2.85
CA ASN A 100 -9.49 0.23 -4.18
C ASN A 100 -10.01 1.60 -4.65
N LEU A 101 -9.50 2.09 -5.78
CA LEU A 101 -10.06 3.29 -6.41
C LEU A 101 -11.27 2.90 -7.27
N PRO A 102 -12.34 3.72 -7.33
CA PRO A 102 -13.47 3.47 -8.20
C PRO A 102 -13.05 3.56 -9.68
N LEU A 103 -13.66 2.69 -10.48
CA LEU A 103 -13.56 2.70 -11.94
C LEU A 103 -14.12 4.05 -12.42
N GLY A 104 -13.26 4.93 -12.93
CA GLY A 104 -13.61 6.30 -13.33
C GLY A 104 -12.68 7.39 -12.79
N CYS A 105 -11.85 7.12 -11.77
CA CYS A 105 -10.80 8.07 -11.36
C CYS A 105 -9.56 8.05 -12.27
N THR A 106 -9.54 7.18 -13.28
CA THR A 106 -8.39 6.92 -14.17
C THR A 106 -8.90 6.55 -15.56
N GLU A 107 -9.46 7.50 -16.31
CA GLU A 107 -9.81 7.29 -17.74
C GLU A 107 -8.59 7.07 -18.67
N LEU A 108 -7.41 6.69 -18.14
CA LEU A 108 -6.22 6.36 -18.92
C LEU A 108 -5.50 5.06 -18.51
N PHE A 109 -5.85 4.37 -17.41
CA PHE A 109 -5.08 3.21 -16.97
C PHE A 109 -5.94 2.20 -16.18
N SER A 110 -6.04 0.97 -16.69
CA SER A 110 -6.74 -0.15 -16.07
C SER A 110 -6.08 -0.61 -14.77
N ASP A 111 -6.84 -0.61 -13.67
CA ASP A 111 -6.53 -1.24 -12.37
C ASP A 111 -5.22 -0.77 -11.68
N LEU A 112 -5.13 0.51 -11.33
CA LEU A 112 -4.13 1.03 -10.38
C LEU A 112 -4.55 0.74 -8.93
N LEU A 113 -4.00 -0.34 -8.36
CA LEU A 113 -4.00 -0.58 -6.92
C LEU A 113 -2.86 0.23 -6.29
N LYS A 114 -3.18 1.36 -5.66
CA LYS A 114 -2.22 2.10 -4.84
C LYS A 114 -2.07 1.41 -3.49
N ILE A 115 -0.85 0.98 -3.20
CA ILE A 115 -0.48 0.47 -1.88
C ILE A 115 -0.09 1.71 -1.05
N GLN A 116 -0.82 2.00 0.04
CA GLN A 116 -0.58 3.14 0.93
C GLN A 116 -0.48 2.72 2.40
#